data_AF-A0A8T4G9H0-F1
#
_entry.id   AF-A0A8T4G9H0-F1
#
_cell.length_a   1.000
_cell.length_b   1.000
_cell.length_c   1.000
_cell.angle_alpha   90.00
_cell.angle_beta   90.00
_cell.angle_gamma   90.00
#
_symmetry.space_group_name_H-M   'P 1'
#
loop_
_entity.id
_entity.type
_entity.pdbx_description
1 polymer ?
#
loop_
_entity_poly.entity_id
_entity_poly.type
_entity_poly.pdbx_seq_one_letter_code
_entity_poly.pdbx_strand_id
1 'polypeptide(L)'
;MVDLKSYRPLKNWKKRVWWWMVGVLVFIFLLKHMFIPSLIWLIIFIIIDEKIKEGYFFDPHDVKKPFTHENLAVIASTILAIAALLKRKRKIYK
;
A
#
# COMPACT_ATOMS: atom_id res chain seq x y z
N MET A 1 14.76 -23.18 4.46
CA MET A 1 14.55 -22.44 5.71
C MET A 1 14.41 -20.97 5.37
N VAL A 2 13.30 -20.34 5.73
CA VAL A 2 13.09 -18.89 5.51
C VAL A 2 14.01 -18.15 6.47
N ASP A 3 14.98 -17.40 5.95
CA ASP A 3 15.91 -16.65 6.78
C ASP A 3 15.20 -15.43 7.39
N LEU A 4 14.70 -15.61 8.62
CA LEU A 4 14.05 -14.57 9.41
C LEU A 4 15.01 -13.45 9.84
N LYS A 5 16.33 -13.55 9.57
CA LYS A 5 17.33 -12.57 10.03
C LYS A 5 17.42 -11.28 9.22
N SER A 6 16.81 -11.21 8.03
CA SER A 6 16.92 -10.02 7.18
C SER A 6 15.87 -8.93 7.48
N TYR A 7 14.74 -9.26 8.12
CA TYR A 7 13.67 -8.28 8.38
C TYR A 7 14.05 -7.35 9.54
N ARG A 8 14.24 -6.05 9.24
CA ARG A 8 14.53 -5.03 10.24
C ARG A 8 13.37 -4.03 10.34
N PRO A 9 12.34 -4.29 11.18
CA PRO A 9 11.13 -3.47 11.23
C PRO A 9 11.39 -2.02 11.60
N LEU A 10 12.44 -1.76 12.39
CA LEU A 10 12.78 -0.43 12.90
C LEU A 10 13.82 0.31 12.05
N LYS A 11 14.19 -0.24 10.90
CA LYS A 11 15.10 0.44 9.96
C LYS A 11 14.44 1.75 9.51
N ASN A 12 15.20 2.85 9.59
CA ASN A 12 14.76 4.20 9.22
C ASN A 12 13.50 4.71 9.96
N TRP A 13 13.21 4.24 11.17
CA TRP A 13 11.95 4.53 11.88
C TRP A 13 11.64 6.04 12.01
N LYS A 14 12.64 6.90 12.26
CA LYS A 14 12.44 8.36 12.37
C LYS A 14 11.89 8.97 11.07
N LYS A 15 12.42 8.54 9.92
CA LYS A 15 11.93 8.98 8.60
C LYS A 15 10.54 8.44 8.36
N ARG A 16 10.30 7.17 8.69
CA ARG A 16 8.99 6.52 8.53
C ARG A 16 7.91 7.23 9.33
N VAL A 17 8.09 7.50 10.63
CA VAL A 17 7.08 8.18 11.45
C VAL A 17 6.61 9.49 10.83
N TRP A 18 7.53 10.32 10.34
CA TRP A 18 7.18 11.58 9.68
C TRP A 18 6.37 11.34 8.40
N TRP A 19 6.79 10.39 7.55
CA TRP A 19 6.05 9.99 6.35
C TRP A 19 4.67 9.41 6.66
N TRP A 20 4.53 8.63 7.74
CA TRP A 20 3.26 8.07 8.19
C TRP A 20 2.28 9.14 8.64
N MET A 21 2.74 10.17 9.35
CA MET A 21 1.88 11.31 9.72
C MET A 21 1.33 12.02 8.48
N VAL A 22 2.21 12.34 7.51
CA VAL A 22 1.81 13.00 6.26
C VAL A 22 0.87 12.11 5.44
N GLY A 23 1.23 10.82 5.29
CA GLY A 23 0.47 9.84 4.52
C GLY A 23 -0.95 9.63 5.05
N VAL A 24 -1.11 9.53 6.37
CA VAL A 24 -2.41 9.37 7.02
C VAL A 24 -3.29 10.61 6.86
N LEU A 25 -2.72 11.81 7.00
CA LEU A 25 -3.47 13.06 6.79
C LEU A 25 -4.04 13.17 5.37
N VAL A 26 -3.21 12.87 4.37
CA VAL A 26 -3.66 12.85 2.95
C VAL A 26 -4.70 11.76 2.73
N PHE A 27 -4.52 10.57 3.32
CA PHE A 27 -5.47 9.48 3.17
C PHE A 27 -6.84 9.84 3.75
N ILE A 28 -6.90 10.43 4.95
CA ILE A 28 -8.16 10.87 5.58
C ILE A 28 -8.86 11.92 4.71
N PHE A 29 -8.09 12.88 4.19
CA PHE A 29 -8.62 13.89 3.28
C PHE A 29 -9.24 13.24 2.02
N LEU A 30 -8.50 12.35 1.35
CA LEU A 30 -8.98 11.67 0.15
C LEU A 30 -10.21 10.79 0.43
N LEU A 31 -10.22 10.10 1.57
CA LEU A 31 -11.31 9.20 1.96
C LEU A 31 -12.64 9.95 2.13
N LYS A 32 -12.59 11.21 2.57
CA LYS A 32 -13.78 12.09 2.66
C LYS A 32 -14.35 12.48 1.29
N HIS A 33 -13.50 12.59 0.27
CA HIS A 33 -13.90 13.06 -1.05
C HIS A 33 -14.23 11.92 -2.02
N MET A 34 -13.35 10.91 -2.14
CA MET A 34 -13.47 9.87 -3.15
C MET A 34 -12.76 8.57 -2.72
N PHE A 35 -13.48 7.44 -2.83
CA PHE A 35 -12.99 6.11 -2.45
C PHE A 35 -11.89 5.54 -3.38
N ILE A 36 -11.97 5.79 -4.69
CA ILE A 36 -10.98 5.25 -5.64
C ILE A 36 -9.60 5.94 -5.48
N PRO A 37 -9.52 7.29 -5.42
CA PRO A 37 -8.27 7.99 -5.13
C PRO A 37 -7.64 7.60 -3.79
N SER A 38 -8.43 7.34 -2.74
CA SER A 38 -7.87 6.91 -1.46
C SER A 38 -7.20 5.53 -1.55
N LEU A 39 -7.78 4.59 -2.31
CA LEU A 39 -7.15 3.29 -2.58
C LEU A 39 -5.86 3.43 -3.39
N ILE A 40 -5.83 4.29 -4.41
CA ILE A 40 -4.62 4.58 -5.19
C ILE A 40 -3.53 5.15 -4.28
N TRP A 41 -3.89 6.11 -3.43
CA TRP A 41 -2.97 6.69 -2.46
C TRP A 41 -2.40 5.65 -1.49
N LEU A 42 -3.24 4.74 -0.98
CA LEU A 42 -2.81 3.67 -0.08
C LEU A 42 -1.75 2.77 -0.73
N ILE A 43 -1.94 2.38 -1.99
CA ILE A 43 -0.98 1.56 -2.74
C ILE A 43 0.35 2.30 -2.90
N ILE A 44 0.30 3.56 -3.33
CA ILE A 44 1.49 4.40 -3.50
C ILE A 44 2.23 4.54 -2.16
N PHE A 45 1.50 4.79 -1.08
CA PHE A 45 2.04 4.97 0.24
C PHE A 45 2.76 3.70 0.74
N ILE A 46 2.17 2.51 0.57
CA ILE A 46 2.79 1.24 0.93
C ILE A 46 4.10 1.00 0.16
N ILE A 47 4.11 1.28 -1.15
CA ILE A 47 5.29 1.13 -2.01
C ILE A 47 6.41 2.09 -1.59
N ILE A 48 6.06 3.34 -1.24
CA ILE A 48 7.03 4.32 -0.77
C ILE A 48 7.59 3.94 0.62
N ASP A 49 6.76 3.45 1.53
CA ASP A 49 7.24 3.00 2.85
C ASP A 49 8.25 1.84 2.70
N GLU A 50 8.00 0.89 1.80
CA GLU A 50 8.95 -0.19 1.48
C GLU A 50 10.26 0.37 0.89
N LYS A 51 10.18 1.35 -0.02
CA LYS A 51 11.36 2.03 -0.56
C LYS A 51 12.18 2.74 0.52
N ILE A 52 11.53 3.35 1.50
CA ILE A 52 12.21 4.04 2.61
C ILE A 52 12.79 3.03 3.60
N LYS A 53 12.08 1.93 3.86
CA LYS A 53 12.48 0.90 4.82
C LYS A 53 13.65 0.06 4.27
N GLU A 54 13.50 -0.51 3.09
CA GLU A 54 14.46 -1.48 2.55
C GLU A 54 15.34 -0.97 1.41
N GLY A 55 14.90 0.09 0.71
CA GLY A 55 15.68 0.70 -0.38
C GLY A 55 15.29 0.21 -1.78
N TYR A 56 14.31 -0.71 -1.88
CA TYR A 56 13.71 -1.17 -3.14
C TYR A 56 12.19 -0.96 -3.12
N PHE A 57 11.55 -0.94 -4.29
CA PHE A 57 10.11 -0.69 -4.39
C PHE A 57 9.25 -1.95 -4.26
N PHE A 58 9.78 -3.10 -4.67
CA PHE A 58 9.08 -4.38 -4.62
C PHE A 58 10.12 -5.52 -4.70
N ASP A 59 10.07 -6.47 -3.78
CA ASP A 59 10.83 -7.73 -3.89
C ASP A 59 9.88 -8.92 -4.08
N PRO A 60 9.89 -9.57 -5.27
CA PRO A 60 9.06 -10.75 -5.53
C PRO A 60 9.30 -11.92 -4.56
N HIS A 61 10.48 -11.98 -3.95
CA HIS A 61 10.81 -13.04 -2.99
C HIS A 61 10.04 -12.87 -1.66
N ASP A 62 9.62 -11.65 -1.33
CA ASP A 62 8.92 -11.31 -0.09
C ASP A 62 7.40 -11.48 -0.15
N VAL A 63 6.83 -11.73 -1.33
CA VAL A 63 5.41 -12.09 -1.51
C VAL A 63 5.06 -13.39 -0.76
N LYS A 64 6.01 -14.32 -0.64
CA LYS A 64 5.80 -15.61 0.05
C LYS A 64 5.78 -15.48 1.58
N LYS A 65 6.17 -14.33 2.13
CA LYS A 65 6.17 -14.08 3.57
C LYS A 65 4.84 -13.44 3.98
N PRO A 66 4.16 -13.93 5.02
CA PRO A 66 2.90 -13.33 5.45
C PRO A 66 3.14 -11.90 6.00
N PHE A 67 2.15 -11.02 5.81
CA PHE A 67 2.14 -9.64 6.31
C PHE A 67 3.27 -8.72 5.82
N THR A 68 3.75 -8.91 4.59
CA THR A 68 4.69 -8.01 3.92
C THR A 68 3.99 -6.84 3.21
N HIS A 69 4.72 -5.78 2.90
CA HIS A 69 4.20 -4.63 2.16
C HIS A 69 3.79 -5.04 0.74
N GLU A 70 4.47 -6.02 0.15
CA GLU A 70 4.11 -6.65 -1.11
C GLU A 70 2.71 -7.27 -1.04
N ASN A 71 2.41 -8.03 0.01
CA ASN A 71 1.09 -8.63 0.20
C ASN A 71 0.00 -7.57 0.40
N LEU A 72 0.29 -6.52 1.17
CA LEU A 72 -0.63 -5.39 1.34
C LEU A 72 -0.88 -4.65 0.03
N ALA A 73 0.15 -4.43 -0.79
CA ALA A 73 0.03 -3.78 -2.10
C ALA A 73 -0.79 -4.63 -3.09
N VAL A 74 -0.62 -5.96 -3.08
CA VAL A 74 -1.41 -6.89 -3.90
C VAL A 74 -2.88 -6.91 -3.47
N ILE A 75 -3.15 -6.94 -2.17
CA ILE A 75 -4.54 -6.90 -1.66
C ILE A 75 -5.20 -5.57 -2.04
N ALA A 76 -4.51 -4.45 -1.80
CA ALA A 76 -5.05 -3.12 -2.10
C ALA A 76 -5.31 -2.92 -3.61
N SER A 77 -4.40 -3.39 -4.47
CA SER A 77 -4.59 -3.34 -5.92
C SER A 77 -5.73 -4.24 -6.41
N THR A 78 -5.92 -5.40 -5.79
CA THR A 78 -7.07 -6.28 -6.08
C THR A 78 -8.40 -5.61 -5.71
N ILE A 79 -8.49 -4.99 -4.54
CA ILE A 79 -9.67 -4.23 -4.11
C ILE A 79 -9.95 -3.08 -5.08
N LEU A 80 -8.91 -2.34 -5.48
CA LEU A 80 -9.02 -1.25 -6.46
C LEU A 80 -9.57 -1.74 -7.80
N ALA A 81 -9.07 -2.87 -8.32
CA ALA A 81 -9.55 -3.47 -9.56
C ALA A 81 -11.03 -3.85 -9.48
N ILE A 82 -11.45 -4.50 -8.39
CA ILE A 82 -12.86 -4.86 -8.15
C ILE A 82 -13.73 -3.61 -8.08
N ALA A 83 -13.32 -2.59 -7.31
CA ALA A 83 -14.05 -1.33 -7.19
C ALA A 83 -14.21 -0.62 -8.54
N ALA A 84 -13.17 -0.62 -9.37
CA ALA A 84 -13.21 -0.05 -10.72
C ALA A 84 -14.17 -0.80 -11.64
N LEU A 85 -14.15 -2.14 -11.61
CA LEU A 85 -15.06 -2.98 -12.40
C LEU A 85 -16.53 -2.78 -12.00
N LEU A 86 -16.82 -2.72 -10.69
CA LEU A 86 -18.17 -2.46 -10.19
C LEU A 86 -18.68 -1.07 -10.60
N LYS A 87 -17.82 -0.04 -10.51
CA LYS A 87 -18.16 1.32 -10.95
C LYS A 87 -18.42 1.37 -12.47
N ARG A 88 -17.63 0.64 -13.26
CA ARG A 88 -17.84 0.52 -14.71
C ARG A 88 -19.18 -0.12 -15.03
N LYS A 89 -19.53 -1.24 -14.37
CA LYS A 89 -20.85 -1.88 -14.55
C LYS A 89 -21.99 -0.92 -14.22
N ARG A 90 -21.95 -0.24 -13.07
CA ARG A 90 -22.99 0.72 -12.67
C ARG A 90 -23.20 1.86 -13.69
N LYS A 91 -22.17 2.27 -14.42
CA LYS A 91 -22.29 3.30 -15.48
C LYS A 91 -22.97 2.77 -16.76
N ILE A 92 -22.90 1.46 -17.03
CA ILE A 92 -23.49 0.86 -18.24
C ILE A 92 -25.01 0.67 -18.08
N TYR A 93 -25.48 0.38 -16.87
CA TYR A 93 -26.90 0.15 -16.58
C TYR A 93 -27.68 1.43 -16.19
N LYS A 94 -27.08 2.61 -16.36
CA LYS A 94 -27.66 3.90 -16.02
C LYS A 94 -27.74 4.77 -17.27
#